data_AF-A0A1X0DTR2-F1
#
_entry.id   AF-A0A1X0DTR2-F1
#
_cell.length_a   1.000
_cell.length_b   1.000
_cell.length_c   1.000
_cell.angle_alpha   90.00
_cell.angle_beta   90.00
_cell.angle_gamma   90.00
#
_symmetry.space_group_name_H-M   'P 1'
#
loop_
_entity.id
_entity.type
_entity.pdbx_description
1 polymer ?
#
loop_
_entity_poly.entity_id
_entity_poly.type
_entity_poly.pdbx_seq_one_letter_code
_entity_poly.pdbx_strand_id
1 'polypeptide(L)'
;MTGPYDVLTRITANRRAPEPVGERCEMCSEAIADEHQHVVNVAGRQLMCVCRACYLLFTDSDAELRYRAVPDRYLAFPDFALDRHGWEALQIPVGVAFFFVNSALGRTVAFYPGPAGATQSELDLDAWDAIGGADPRTGLLADDVEALLVRVPETEGAAPQSYLVPIDACYEFVGRLRTLWRGFDGGQQARAFIDGFFARIEARAVKTPPGTPP
;
A
#
# COMPACT_ATOMS: atom_id res chain seq x y z
N MET A 1 -22.76 41.67 -38.47
CA MET A 1 -21.83 42.26 -37.48
C MET A 1 -21.59 41.21 -36.42
N THR A 2 -20.41 40.60 -36.40
CA THR A 2 -19.99 39.70 -35.33
C THR A 2 -19.77 40.53 -34.08
N GLY A 3 -20.58 40.31 -33.05
CA GLY A 3 -20.45 41.03 -31.79
C GLY A 3 -19.22 40.54 -31.01
N PRO A 4 -18.64 41.34 -30.11
CA PRO A 4 -17.55 40.90 -29.23
C PRO A 4 -17.92 39.64 -28.41
N TYR A 5 -19.22 39.44 -28.15
CA TYR A 5 -19.75 38.23 -27.51
C TYR A 5 -19.73 36.98 -28.39
N ASP A 6 -19.81 37.11 -29.72
CA ASP A 6 -19.75 35.95 -30.64
C ASP A 6 -18.34 35.35 -30.68
N VAL A 7 -17.31 36.18 -30.54
CA VAL A 7 -15.91 35.73 -30.45
C VAL A 7 -15.68 34.96 -29.15
N LEU A 8 -16.21 35.46 -28.02
CA LEU A 8 -16.12 34.78 -26.73
C LEU A 8 -16.88 33.45 -26.74
N THR A 9 -18.06 33.41 -27.35
CA THR A 9 -18.88 32.20 -27.49
C THR A 9 -18.20 31.15 -28.36
N ARG A 10 -17.44 31.56 -29.39
CA ARG A 10 -16.67 30.65 -30.25
C ARG A 10 -15.43 30.08 -29.55
N ILE A 11 -14.83 30.81 -28.61
CA ILE A 11 -13.70 30.34 -27.81
C ILE A 11 -14.16 29.33 -26.74
N THR A 12 -15.34 29.54 -26.16
CA THR A 12 -15.93 28.61 -25.17
C THR A 12 -16.57 27.37 -25.81
N ALA A 13 -17.21 27.52 -26.97
CA ALA A 13 -17.82 26.39 -27.69
C ALA A 13 -16.80 25.44 -28.32
N ASN A 14 -15.56 25.90 -28.58
CA ASN A 14 -14.51 25.11 -29.21
C ASN A 14 -13.49 24.50 -28.21
N ARG A 15 -13.84 24.41 -26.92
CA ARG A 15 -12.98 23.84 -25.87
C ARG A 15 -13.72 22.88 -24.93
N ARG A 16 -14.41 21.89 -25.50
CA ARG A 16 -14.45 20.58 -24.84
C ARG A 16 -13.83 19.57 -25.77
N ALA A 17 -12.50 19.66 -25.89
CA ALA A 17 -11.73 18.49 -26.27
C ALA A 17 -12.17 17.36 -25.32
N PRO A 18 -12.42 16.13 -25.82
CA PRO A 18 -12.76 15.02 -24.94
C PRO A 18 -11.74 14.98 -23.81
N GLU A 19 -12.22 14.80 -22.57
CA GLU A 19 -11.31 14.60 -21.44
C GLU A 19 -10.34 13.51 -21.86
N PRO A 20 -9.02 13.79 -21.81
CA PRO A 20 -8.04 12.82 -22.25
C PRO A 20 -8.28 11.53 -21.47
N VAL A 21 -8.58 10.47 -22.22
CA VAL A 21 -8.89 9.15 -21.67
C VAL A 21 -7.59 8.58 -21.11
N GLY A 22 -7.52 8.40 -19.80
CA GLY A 22 -6.37 7.80 -19.12
C GLY A 22 -5.87 8.61 -17.92
N GLU A 23 -5.14 7.93 -17.06
CA GLU A 23 -4.54 8.50 -15.86
C GLU A 23 -3.44 9.52 -16.22
N ARG A 24 -3.22 10.49 -15.32
CA ARG A 24 -2.18 11.52 -15.49
C ARG A 24 -1.30 11.62 -14.26
N CYS A 25 -0.03 11.92 -14.48
CA CYS A 25 0.91 12.20 -13.41
C CYS A 25 0.45 13.41 -12.59
N GLU A 26 0.31 13.23 -11.28
CA GLU A 26 -0.15 14.28 -10.36
C GLU A 26 0.88 15.40 -10.13
N MET A 27 2.10 15.28 -10.67
CA MET A 27 3.16 16.28 -10.57
C MET A 27 3.35 17.09 -11.86
N CYS A 28 3.49 16.42 -13.01
CA CYS A 28 3.78 17.08 -14.29
C CYS A 28 2.64 17.02 -15.31
N SER A 29 1.52 16.38 -14.96
CA SER A 29 0.35 16.16 -15.84
C SER A 29 0.61 15.30 -17.08
N GLU A 30 1.78 14.68 -17.22
CA GLU A 30 2.07 13.73 -18.31
C GLU A 30 1.09 12.55 -18.26
N ALA A 31 0.71 12.02 -19.43
CA ALA A 31 -0.13 10.82 -19.50
C ALA A 31 0.66 9.61 -18.96
N ILE A 32 0.02 8.79 -18.14
CA ILE A 32 0.62 7.58 -17.59
C ILE A 32 -0.20 6.34 -18.00
N ALA A 33 0.45 5.19 -18.04
CA ALA A 33 -0.22 3.92 -18.33
C ALA A 33 -1.02 3.43 -17.11
N ASP A 34 -1.90 2.44 -17.34
CA ASP A 34 -2.66 1.78 -16.26
C ASP A 34 -1.72 1.25 -15.16
N GLU A 35 -0.60 0.64 -15.56
CA GLU A 35 0.52 0.32 -14.67
C GLU A 35 1.51 1.49 -14.62
N HIS A 36 1.70 2.06 -13.44
CA HIS A 36 2.57 3.21 -13.22
C HIS A 36 3.21 3.16 -11.84
N GLN A 37 4.06 4.14 -11.54
CA GLN A 37 4.80 4.22 -10.28
C GLN A 37 4.15 5.22 -9.33
N HIS A 38 4.42 5.07 -8.04
CA HIS A 38 3.88 5.94 -7.01
C HIS A 38 4.97 6.63 -6.20
N VAL A 39 4.62 7.79 -5.65
CA VAL A 39 5.36 8.45 -4.58
C VAL A 39 4.42 8.72 -3.42
N VAL A 40 4.96 8.67 -2.20
CA VAL A 40 4.23 9.07 -1.00
C VAL A 40 4.57 10.52 -0.68
N ASN A 41 3.55 11.39 -0.63
CA ASN A 41 3.63 12.69 0.01
C ASN A 41 3.54 12.48 1.52
N VAL A 42 4.68 12.44 2.21
CA VAL A 42 4.78 12.10 3.64
C VAL A 42 3.96 13.08 4.50
N ALA A 43 4.09 14.38 4.21
CA ALA A 43 3.34 15.42 4.93
C ALA A 43 1.83 15.33 4.71
N GLY A 44 1.41 15.01 3.47
CA GLY A 44 0.00 14.85 3.10
C GLY A 44 -0.58 13.47 3.39
N ARG A 45 0.25 12.49 3.76
CA ARG A 45 -0.10 11.07 3.94
C ARG A 45 -0.88 10.51 2.75
N GLN A 46 -0.42 10.82 1.55
CA GLN A 46 -1.11 10.51 0.30
C GLN A 46 -0.16 9.82 -0.68
N LEU A 47 -0.64 8.75 -1.31
CA LEU A 47 -0.04 8.16 -2.50
C LEU A 47 -0.40 8.99 -3.73
N MET A 48 0.60 9.24 -4.58
CA MET A 48 0.44 10.01 -5.81
C MET A 48 0.91 9.17 -7.01
N CYS A 49 0.08 9.11 -8.05
CA CYS A 49 0.41 8.50 -9.32
C CYS A 49 1.38 9.39 -10.10
N VAL A 50 2.54 8.85 -10.46
CA VAL A 50 3.60 9.63 -11.13
C VAL A 50 4.18 8.93 -12.36
N CYS A 51 4.62 9.74 -13.33
CA CYS A 51 5.39 9.24 -14.47
C CYS A 51 6.79 8.81 -14.02
N ARG A 52 7.48 8.04 -14.87
CA ARG A 52 8.84 7.53 -14.58
C ARG A 52 9.84 8.66 -14.29
N ALA A 53 9.75 9.79 -15.00
CA ALA A 53 10.66 10.91 -14.79
C ALA A 53 10.46 11.53 -13.40
N CYS A 54 9.20 11.79 -12.99
CA CYS A 54 8.89 12.31 -11.66
C CYS A 54 9.25 11.32 -10.55
N TYR A 55 9.05 10.02 -10.75
CA TYR A 55 9.46 8.97 -9.80
C TYR A 55 10.96 9.03 -9.47
N LEU A 56 11.81 9.13 -10.50
CA LEU A 56 13.28 9.09 -10.34
C LEU A 56 13.83 10.23 -9.47
N LEU A 57 13.10 11.35 -9.36
CA LEU A 57 13.49 12.49 -8.52
C LEU A 57 13.45 12.20 -7.01
N PHE A 58 12.76 11.13 -6.59
CA PHE A 58 12.50 10.82 -5.18
C PHE A 58 12.98 9.43 -4.76
N THR A 59 13.92 8.86 -5.51
CA THR A 59 14.45 7.50 -5.27
C THR A 59 15.55 7.43 -4.21
N ASP A 60 16.08 8.58 -3.79
CA ASP A 60 17.04 8.65 -2.69
C ASP A 60 16.30 8.49 -1.36
N SER A 61 16.53 7.34 -0.71
CA SER A 61 15.91 6.98 0.58
C SER A 61 16.52 7.70 1.78
N ASP A 62 17.74 8.23 1.65
CA ASP A 62 18.47 8.87 2.76
C ASP A 62 18.18 10.39 2.83
N ALA A 63 17.54 10.94 1.81
CA ALA A 63 17.15 12.33 1.77
C ALA A 63 15.85 12.58 2.56
N GLU A 64 15.85 13.58 3.44
CA GLU A 64 14.64 14.09 4.11
C GLU A 64 13.75 14.85 3.12
N LEU A 65 13.04 14.11 2.27
CA LEU A 65 12.17 14.64 1.23
C LEU A 65 10.71 14.62 1.66
N ARG A 66 9.96 15.64 1.22
CA ARG A 66 8.49 15.67 1.35
C ARG A 66 7.83 14.53 0.58
N TYR A 67 8.46 14.06 -0.49
CA TYR A 67 7.99 12.98 -1.36
C TYR A 67 9.03 11.87 -1.37
N ARG A 68 8.57 10.62 -1.26
CA ARG A 68 9.42 9.43 -1.32
C ARG A 68 8.91 8.47 -2.38
N ALA A 69 9.80 7.95 -3.22
CA ALA A 69 9.45 6.93 -4.20
C ALA A 69 9.06 5.63 -3.50
N VAL A 70 7.98 4.99 -3.98
CA VAL A 70 7.61 3.64 -3.53
C VAL A 70 8.51 2.62 -4.22
N PRO A 71 9.29 1.81 -3.48
CA PRO A 71 10.13 0.79 -4.07
C PRO A 71 9.31 -0.33 -4.70
N ASP A 72 9.84 -1.03 -5.71
CA ASP A 72 9.22 -2.23 -6.28
C ASP A 72 9.96 -3.49 -5.83
N ARG A 73 9.99 -3.76 -4.52
CA ARG A 73 10.62 -4.97 -3.95
C ARG A 73 9.68 -5.74 -3.04
N TYR A 74 9.81 -7.06 -3.07
CA TYR A 74 9.00 -8.00 -2.32
C TYR A 74 9.92 -8.98 -1.60
N LEU A 75 9.80 -9.08 -0.28
CA LEU A 75 10.55 -10.05 0.52
C LEU A 75 9.58 -10.96 1.27
N ALA A 76 9.90 -12.24 1.33
CA ALA A 76 9.20 -13.20 2.18
C ALA A 76 10.02 -13.41 3.45
N PHE A 77 9.36 -13.34 4.62
CA PHE A 77 9.97 -13.59 5.91
C PHE A 77 9.51 -14.96 6.45
N PRO A 78 10.12 -16.07 6.00
CA PRO A 78 9.86 -17.37 6.61
C PRO A 78 10.28 -17.33 8.08
N ASP A 79 9.53 -18.05 8.92
CA ASP A 79 9.77 -18.15 10.36
C ASP A 79 9.89 -16.76 11.02
N PHE A 80 9.01 -15.83 10.65
CA PHE A 80 8.91 -14.50 11.26
C PHE A 80 8.44 -14.61 12.71
N ALA A 81 8.92 -13.74 13.59
CA ALA A 81 8.67 -13.83 15.04
C ALA A 81 7.19 -13.65 15.46
N LEU A 82 6.31 -13.26 14.53
CA LEU A 82 4.87 -13.15 14.78
C LEU A 82 4.17 -14.50 14.59
N ASP A 83 3.88 -15.17 15.70
CA ASP A 83 3.05 -16.37 15.73
C ASP A 83 1.54 -16.04 15.86
N ARG A 84 0.70 -17.08 15.92
CA ARG A 84 -0.76 -16.91 16.02
C ARG A 84 -1.18 -16.24 17.33
N HIS A 85 -0.50 -16.54 18.44
CA HIS A 85 -0.81 -15.92 19.73
C HIS A 85 -0.45 -14.43 19.72
N GLY A 86 0.69 -14.07 19.12
CA GLY A 86 1.07 -12.68 18.87
C GLY A 86 0.04 -11.96 17.98
N TRP A 87 -0.48 -12.63 16.94
CA TRP A 87 -1.54 -12.06 16.10
C TRP A 87 -2.84 -11.80 16.87
N GLU A 88 -3.28 -12.76 17.68
CA GLU A 88 -4.47 -12.63 18.51
C GLU A 88 -4.33 -11.47 19.51
N ALA A 89 -3.13 -11.25 20.07
CA ALA A 89 -2.85 -10.13 20.95
C ALA A 89 -2.97 -8.76 20.25
N LEU A 90 -2.79 -8.68 18.93
CA LEU A 90 -3.02 -7.44 18.15
C LEU A 90 -4.51 -7.11 18.00
N GLN A 91 -5.42 -8.04 18.33
CA GLN A 91 -6.87 -7.86 18.31
C GLN A 91 -7.41 -7.36 16.95
N ILE A 92 -6.73 -7.77 15.87
CA ILE A 92 -7.15 -7.46 14.50
C ILE A 92 -8.32 -8.39 14.14
N PRO A 93 -9.49 -7.86 13.75
CA PRO A 93 -10.72 -8.65 13.61
C PRO A 93 -10.77 -9.53 12.35
N VAL A 94 -9.73 -9.48 11.51
CA VAL A 94 -9.64 -10.18 10.23
C VAL A 94 -8.28 -10.88 10.12
N GLY A 95 -8.14 -11.86 9.23
CA GLY A 95 -6.90 -12.61 9.06
C GLY A 95 -5.82 -11.92 8.20
N VAL A 96 -5.94 -10.62 7.91
CA VAL A 96 -4.97 -9.88 7.07
C VAL A 96 -4.80 -8.46 7.57
N ALA A 97 -3.56 -8.01 7.71
CA ALA A 97 -3.23 -6.62 8.00
C ALA A 97 -1.85 -6.26 7.45
N PHE A 98 -1.60 -4.96 7.31
CA PHE A 98 -0.28 -4.44 7.00
C PHE A 98 0.16 -3.40 8.02
N PHE A 99 1.47 -3.36 8.27
CA PHE A 99 2.11 -2.54 9.28
C PHE A 99 3.23 -1.76 8.64
N PHE A 100 3.33 -0.46 8.91
CA PHE A 100 4.43 0.36 8.42
C PHE A 100 4.76 1.45 9.42
N VAL A 101 6.02 1.91 9.39
CA VAL A 101 6.46 3.04 10.19
C VAL A 101 5.95 4.32 9.53
N ASN A 102 5.12 5.07 10.26
CA ASN A 102 4.73 6.40 9.86
C ASN A 102 5.73 7.39 10.45
N SER A 103 6.65 7.91 9.62
CA SER A 103 7.73 8.77 10.12
C SER A 103 7.19 10.08 10.70
N ALA A 104 6.08 10.59 10.19
CA ALA A 104 5.42 11.79 10.72
C ALA A 104 4.80 11.59 12.11
N LEU A 105 4.46 10.36 12.49
CA LEU A 105 3.98 10.00 13.83
C LEU A 105 5.07 9.41 14.72
N GLY A 106 6.23 9.05 14.14
CA GLY A 106 7.35 8.40 14.85
C GLY A 106 7.00 7.02 15.42
N ARG A 107 6.03 6.31 14.82
CA ARG A 107 5.57 5.01 15.29
C ARG A 107 5.04 4.14 14.16
N THR A 108 4.98 2.84 14.41
CA THR A 108 4.24 1.92 13.55
C THR A 108 2.75 2.19 13.62
N VAL A 109 2.09 2.04 12.48
CA VAL A 109 0.63 2.00 12.35
C VAL A 109 0.22 0.71 11.67
N ALA A 110 -0.95 0.19 12.05
CA ALA A 110 -1.52 -1.03 11.49
C ALA A 110 -2.81 -0.71 10.76
N PHE A 111 -3.00 -1.33 9.60
CA PHE A 111 -4.21 -1.23 8.80
C PHE A 111 -4.69 -2.60 8.38
N TYR A 112 -6.00 -2.79 8.38
CA TYR A 112 -6.65 -4.00 7.87
C TYR A 112 -7.79 -3.64 6.91
N PRO A 113 -8.16 -4.56 6.00
CA PRO A 113 -9.30 -4.31 5.12
C PRO A 113 -10.61 -4.20 5.89
N GLY A 114 -11.35 -3.12 5.64
CA GLY A 114 -12.70 -2.86 6.16
C GLY A 114 -13.67 -2.41 5.05
N PRO A 115 -14.99 -2.34 5.33
CA PRO A 115 -16.00 -2.03 4.31
C PRO A 115 -15.79 -0.68 3.62
N ALA A 116 -15.18 0.27 4.35
CA ALA A 116 -14.84 1.60 3.84
C ALA A 116 -13.48 1.66 3.10
N GLY A 117 -12.67 0.59 3.16
CA GLY A 117 -11.30 0.56 2.67
C GLY A 117 -10.33 0.22 3.79
N ALA A 118 -9.15 0.85 3.80
CA ALA A 118 -8.13 0.56 4.79
C ALA A 118 -8.57 1.13 6.14
N THR A 119 -8.88 0.25 7.08
CA THR A 119 -9.25 0.63 8.44
C THR A 119 -8.00 0.62 9.30
N GLN A 120 -7.68 1.77 9.90
CA GLN A 120 -6.60 1.86 10.85
C GLN A 120 -6.99 1.14 12.15
N SER A 121 -6.08 0.32 12.68
CA SER A 121 -6.24 -0.24 14.03
C SER A 121 -6.06 0.87 15.08
N GLU A 122 -7.02 0.99 15.99
CA GLU A 122 -6.98 1.95 17.10
C GLU A 122 -6.25 1.41 18.33
N LEU A 123 -5.88 0.14 18.32
CA LEU A 123 -5.33 -0.55 19.49
C LEU A 123 -3.83 -0.31 19.65
N ASP A 124 -3.42 -0.23 20.91
CA ASP A 124 -2.06 0.08 21.27
C ASP A 124 -1.12 -1.02 20.77
N LEU A 125 -0.09 -0.60 20.04
CA LEU A 125 0.81 -1.49 19.35
C LEU A 125 2.00 -1.89 20.25
N ASP A 126 1.83 -1.89 21.57
CA ASP A 126 2.82 -2.46 22.51
C ASP A 126 3.21 -3.89 22.11
N ALA A 127 2.23 -4.66 21.61
CA ALA A 127 2.46 -6.00 21.06
C ALA A 127 3.33 -5.98 19.78
N TRP A 128 3.29 -4.90 19.00
CA TRP A 128 4.17 -4.70 17.86
C TRP A 128 5.60 -4.36 18.27
N ASP A 129 5.80 -3.55 19.31
CA ASP A 129 7.15 -3.23 19.80
C ASP A 129 7.89 -4.50 20.26
N ALA A 130 7.16 -5.45 20.85
CA ALA A 130 7.69 -6.78 21.16
C ALA A 130 8.11 -7.57 19.91
N ILE A 131 7.38 -7.46 18.79
CA ILE A 131 7.72 -8.10 17.50
C ILE A 131 8.95 -7.44 16.88
N GLY A 132 9.02 -6.10 16.90
CA GLY A 132 10.18 -5.34 16.41
C GLY A 132 11.47 -5.71 17.14
N GLY A 133 11.40 -5.91 18.46
CA GLY A 133 12.53 -6.40 19.25
C GLY A 133 12.89 -7.88 19.00
N ALA A 134 11.94 -8.69 18.54
CA ALA A 134 12.13 -10.13 18.35
C ALA A 134 12.68 -10.50 16.95
N ASP A 135 12.44 -9.67 15.92
CA ASP A 135 12.90 -9.93 14.56
C ASP A 135 13.57 -8.71 13.91
N PRO A 136 14.90 -8.74 13.68
CA PRO A 136 15.65 -7.61 13.12
C PRO A 136 15.25 -7.28 11.68
N ARG A 137 14.57 -8.20 10.97
CA ARG A 137 14.08 -7.95 9.60
C ARG A 137 13.00 -6.86 9.57
N THR A 138 12.40 -6.48 10.71
CA THR A 138 11.53 -5.31 10.81
C THR A 138 12.26 -4.00 10.50
N GLY A 139 13.58 -3.94 10.68
CA GLY A 139 14.41 -2.80 10.31
C GLY A 139 14.74 -2.70 8.81
N LEU A 140 14.34 -3.68 7.99
CA LEU A 140 14.53 -3.63 6.54
C LEU A 140 13.55 -2.69 5.84
N LEU A 141 12.43 -2.35 6.48
CA LEU A 141 11.37 -1.55 5.90
C LEU A 141 11.84 -0.11 5.71
N ALA A 142 11.58 0.45 4.52
CA ALA A 142 11.68 1.88 4.31
C ALA A 142 10.41 2.59 4.82
N ASP A 143 10.59 3.51 5.76
CA ASP A 143 9.52 4.28 6.39
C ASP A 143 8.58 4.94 5.36
N ASP A 144 7.28 4.89 5.66
CA ASP A 144 6.16 5.41 4.87
C ASP A 144 5.91 4.76 3.50
N VAL A 145 6.88 4.05 2.91
CA VAL A 145 6.81 3.55 1.52
C VAL A 145 6.77 2.02 1.40
N GLU A 146 7.08 1.30 2.48
CA GLU A 146 6.99 -0.15 2.54
C GLU A 146 6.23 -0.61 3.78
N ALA A 147 5.64 -1.79 3.70
CA ALA A 147 4.87 -2.37 4.78
C ALA A 147 5.19 -3.84 4.99
N LEU A 148 5.10 -4.29 6.24
CA LEU A 148 4.96 -5.70 6.58
C LEU A 148 3.50 -6.08 6.37
N LEU A 149 3.21 -6.86 5.33
CA LEU A 149 1.93 -7.49 5.12
C LEU A 149 1.91 -8.87 5.79
N VAL A 150 0.92 -9.10 6.65
CA VAL A 150 0.72 -10.36 7.37
C VAL A 150 -0.63 -10.95 7.01
N ARG A 151 -0.63 -12.27 6.76
CA ARG A 151 -1.84 -13.08 6.62
C ARG A 151 -1.81 -14.24 7.59
N VAL A 152 -2.89 -14.41 8.34
CA VAL A 152 -3.14 -15.59 9.16
C VAL A 152 -4.20 -16.45 8.47
N PRO A 153 -3.83 -17.63 7.93
CA PRO A 153 -4.81 -18.52 7.32
C PRO A 153 -5.86 -19.00 8.34
N GLU A 154 -7.12 -19.13 7.90
CA GLU A 154 -8.21 -19.64 8.73
C GLU A 154 -7.96 -21.09 9.21
N THR A 155 -7.15 -21.86 8.46
CA THR A 155 -6.79 -23.24 8.82
C THR A 155 -6.08 -23.31 10.17
N GLU A 156 -6.59 -24.18 11.05
CA GLU A 156 -6.03 -24.41 12.38
C GLU A 156 -4.60 -24.97 12.27
N GLY A 157 -3.67 -24.41 13.06
CA GLY A 157 -2.26 -24.78 13.03
C GLY A 157 -1.43 -24.22 11.87
N ALA A 158 -2.04 -23.54 10.90
CA ALA A 158 -1.29 -22.84 9.87
C ALA A 158 -0.59 -21.60 10.45
N ALA A 159 0.71 -21.50 10.20
CA ALA A 159 1.53 -20.36 10.62
C ALA A 159 1.15 -19.08 9.85
N PRO A 160 1.26 -17.90 10.48
CA PRO A 160 1.19 -16.63 9.78
C PRO A 160 2.19 -16.55 8.63
N GLN A 161 1.78 -15.93 7.54
CA GLN A 161 2.62 -15.61 6.40
C GLN A 161 2.97 -14.12 6.45
N SER A 162 4.25 -13.79 6.36
CA SER A 162 4.76 -12.42 6.52
C SER A 162 5.61 -12.01 5.32
N TYR A 163 5.31 -10.84 4.78
CA TYR A 163 5.97 -10.29 3.60
C TYR A 163 6.27 -8.82 3.80
N LEU A 164 7.45 -8.37 3.37
CA LEU A 164 7.68 -6.95 3.09
C LEU A 164 7.21 -6.69 1.67
N VAL A 165 6.34 -5.69 1.50
CA VAL A 165 5.79 -5.29 0.22
C VAL A 165 5.79 -3.76 0.07
N PRO A 166 5.71 -3.25 -1.18
CA PRO A 166 5.47 -1.85 -1.44
C PRO A 166 4.14 -1.40 -0.82
N ILE A 167 4.09 -0.20 -0.23
CA ILE A 167 2.88 0.29 0.44
C ILE A 167 1.68 0.43 -0.51
N ASP A 168 1.93 0.77 -1.77
CA ASP A 168 0.89 0.89 -2.79
C ASP A 168 0.22 -0.46 -3.09
N ALA A 169 0.94 -1.58 -3.01
CA ALA A 169 0.38 -2.92 -3.14
C ALA A 169 -0.61 -3.23 -2.00
N CYS A 170 -0.38 -2.72 -0.78
CA CYS A 170 -1.33 -2.83 0.33
C CYS A 170 -2.61 -2.02 0.07
N TYR A 171 -2.47 -0.77 -0.38
CA TYR A 171 -3.63 0.07 -0.69
C TYR A 171 -4.41 -0.43 -1.90
N GLU A 172 -3.72 -0.96 -2.92
CA GLU A 172 -4.34 -1.63 -4.06
C GLU A 172 -5.11 -2.86 -3.61
N PHE A 173 -4.51 -3.72 -2.77
CA PHE A 173 -5.16 -4.90 -2.20
C PHE A 173 -6.46 -4.53 -1.50
N VAL A 174 -6.42 -3.55 -0.61
CA VAL A 174 -7.61 -3.10 0.12
C VAL A 174 -8.63 -2.45 -0.81
N GLY A 175 -8.19 -1.62 -1.75
CA GLY A 175 -9.04 -0.95 -2.72
C GLY A 175 -9.82 -1.95 -3.59
N ARG A 176 -9.15 -2.99 -4.08
CA ARG A 176 -9.77 -4.09 -4.83
C ARG A 176 -10.66 -4.96 -3.94
N LEU A 177 -10.22 -5.31 -2.73
CA LEU A 177 -11.04 -6.10 -1.82
C LEU A 177 -12.36 -5.39 -1.45
N ARG A 178 -12.30 -4.06 -1.29
CA ARG A 178 -13.49 -3.22 -1.07
C ARG A 178 -14.51 -3.31 -2.21
N THR A 179 -14.08 -3.42 -3.47
CA THR A 179 -15.03 -3.53 -4.60
C THR A 179 -15.70 -4.91 -4.69
N LEU A 180 -15.08 -5.92 -4.09
CA LEU A 180 -15.62 -7.28 -4.00
C LEU A 180 -16.53 -7.49 -2.79
N TRP A 181 -16.53 -6.55 -1.85
CA TRP A 181 -17.28 -6.68 -0.61
C TRP A 181 -18.79 -6.70 -0.88
N ARG A 182 -19.42 -7.85 -0.63
CA ARG A 182 -20.87 -8.02 -0.58
C ARG A 182 -21.22 -8.68 0.75
N GLY A 183 -22.02 -8.01 1.60
CA GLY A 183 -22.40 -8.54 2.92
C GLY A 183 -21.29 -8.43 3.98
N PHE A 184 -21.32 -9.27 5.01
CA PHE A 184 -20.40 -9.16 6.16
C PHE A 184 -19.05 -9.87 5.95
N ASP A 185 -18.99 -10.90 5.09
CA ASP A 185 -17.82 -11.78 4.94
C ASP A 185 -17.14 -11.73 3.55
N GLY A 186 -17.65 -10.92 2.62
CA GLY A 186 -17.13 -10.81 1.24
C GLY A 186 -17.26 -12.08 0.38
N GLY A 187 -17.80 -13.17 0.96
CA GLY A 187 -18.04 -14.45 0.31
C GLY A 187 -16.80 -15.14 -0.31
N GLN A 188 -17.08 -16.11 -1.19
CA GLN A 188 -16.07 -16.90 -1.88
C GLN A 188 -15.16 -16.06 -2.80
N GLN A 189 -15.69 -14.96 -3.36
CA GLN A 189 -14.94 -14.08 -4.27
C GLN A 189 -13.84 -13.31 -3.55
N ALA A 190 -14.11 -12.80 -2.33
CA ALA A 190 -13.11 -12.16 -1.50
C ALA A 190 -11.99 -13.14 -1.12
N ARG A 191 -12.34 -14.36 -0.70
CA ARG A 191 -11.35 -15.41 -0.37
C ARG A 191 -10.46 -15.75 -1.57
N ALA A 192 -11.06 -16.00 -2.74
CA ALA A 192 -10.32 -16.29 -3.97
C ALA A 192 -9.41 -15.11 -4.38
N PHE A 193 -9.85 -13.87 -4.19
CA PHE A 193 -9.03 -12.69 -4.44
C PHE A 193 -7.83 -12.61 -3.48
N ILE A 194 -8.06 -12.84 -2.19
CA ILE A 194 -6.99 -12.86 -1.18
C ILE A 194 -5.97 -13.95 -1.53
N ASP A 195 -6.43 -15.17 -1.82
CA ASP A 195 -5.55 -16.27 -2.22
C ASP A 195 -4.72 -15.93 -3.47
N GLY A 196 -5.38 -15.42 -4.51
CA GLY A 196 -4.70 -15.02 -5.73
C GLY A 196 -3.73 -13.86 -5.53
N PHE A 197 -4.02 -12.92 -4.61
CA PHE A 197 -3.13 -11.82 -4.28
C PHE A 197 -1.86 -12.31 -3.58
N PHE A 198 -2.01 -13.15 -2.55
CA PHE A 198 -0.86 -13.70 -1.82
C PHE A 198 -0.02 -14.64 -2.69
N ALA A 199 -0.62 -15.42 -3.59
CA ALA A 199 0.13 -16.22 -4.56
C ALA A 199 0.98 -15.35 -5.50
N ARG A 200 0.50 -14.17 -5.92
CA ARG A 200 1.30 -13.22 -6.72
C ARG A 200 2.45 -12.62 -5.92
N ILE A 201 2.24 -12.31 -4.64
CA ILE A 201 3.31 -11.85 -3.76
C ILE A 201 4.38 -12.93 -3.63
N GLU A 202 3.97 -14.17 -3.30
CA GLU A 202 4.89 -15.29 -3.13
C GLU A 202 5.75 -15.54 -4.38
N ALA A 203 5.16 -15.45 -5.58
CA ALA A 203 5.88 -15.60 -6.84
C ALA A 203 6.93 -14.50 -7.10
N ARG A 204 6.75 -13.29 -6.53
CA ARG A 204 7.66 -12.15 -6.69
C ARG A 204 8.67 -12.04 -5.54
N ALA A 205 8.33 -12.61 -4.38
CA ALA A 205 9.05 -12.39 -3.15
C ALA A 205 10.38 -13.15 -3.09
N VAL A 206 11.43 -12.45 -2.66
CA VAL A 206 12.73 -13.07 -2.35
C VAL A 206 12.72 -13.55 -0.91
N LYS A 207 13.02 -14.84 -0.69
CA LYS A 207 13.10 -15.41 0.66
C LYS A 207 14.24 -14.78 1.46
N THR A 208 13.90 -14.22 2.61
CA THR A 208 14.84 -13.56 3.54
C THR A 208 14.77 -14.28 4.88
N PRO A 209 15.60 -15.32 5.11
CA PRO A 209 15.54 -16.12 6.33
C PRO A 209 15.98 -15.33 7.57
N PRO A 210 15.65 -15.81 8.79
CA PRO A 210 16.11 -15.20 10.04
C PRO A 210 17.64 -15.10 10.07
N GLY A 211 18.17 -14.01 10.65
CA GLY A 211 19.61 -13.77 10.75
C GLY A 211 20.25 -13.12 9.51
N THR A 212 19.47 -12.79 8.48
CA THR A 212 19.91 -11.86 7.44
C THR A 212 20.03 -10.47 8.08
N PRO A 213 21.23 -9.85 8.14
CA PRO A 213 21.36 -8.51 8.69
C PRO A 213 20.60 -7.49 7.82
N PRO A 214 20.14 -6.38 8.41
CA PRO A 214 19.54 -5.28 7.67
C PRO A 214 20.52 -4.64 6.67
#